data_AF-A0A9R1CAH7-F1
#
_entry.id   AF-A0A9R1CAH7-F1
#
_cell.length_a   1.000
_cell.length_b   1.000
_cell.length_c   1.000
_cell.angle_alpha   90.00
_cell.angle_beta   90.00
_cell.angle_gamma   90.00
#
_symmetry.space_group_name_H-M   'P 1'
#
loop_
_entity.id
_entity.type
_entity.pdbx_description
1 polymer ?
#
loop_
_entity_poly.entity_id
_entity_poly.type
_entity_poly.pdbx_seq_one_letter_code
_entity_poly.pdbx_strand_id
1 'polypeptide(L)'
;MIATLIATIIMGLYLGWYIKKYGIPESISQTVFKLPHEVCFTLVMYSVGFLNIAQMIDHCSENTKFLAFLSIAGVLFVGAAPLGKDCNEKVHIAGALFFGICSQIMIALNAPLLLLGWVPCVFWLVKSAGRHYKFWLEMACIIDLLVFCLL
;
A
#
# COMPACT_ATOMS: atom_id res chain seq x y z
N MET A 1 3.44 -17.00 -0.85
CA MET A 1 4.82 -16.67 -1.22
C MET A 1 4.98 -16.25 -2.70
N ILE A 2 4.76 -17.12 -3.70
CA ILE A 2 4.99 -16.76 -5.13
C ILE A 2 4.14 -15.55 -5.57
N ALA A 3 2.85 -15.54 -5.23
CA ALA A 3 1.95 -14.44 -5.58
C ALA A 3 2.43 -13.09 -4.99
N THR A 4 2.89 -13.09 -3.73
CA THR A 4 3.48 -11.91 -3.08
C THR A 4 4.77 -11.45 -3.75
N LEU A 5 5.65 -12.36 -4.18
CA LEU A 5 6.83 -11.97 -4.95
C LEU A 5 6.46 -11.26 -6.26
N ILE A 6 5.44 -11.77 -6.96
CA ILE A 6 4.90 -11.12 -8.16
C ILE A 6 4.34 -9.74 -7.81
N ALA A 7 3.57 -9.62 -6.73
CA ALA A 7 3.04 -8.33 -6.27
C ALA A 7 4.14 -7.31 -5.94
N THR A 8 5.20 -7.75 -5.26
CA THR A 8 6.38 -6.92 -4.95
C THR A 8 7.07 -6.44 -6.22
N ILE A 9 7.23 -7.30 -7.23
CA ILE A 9 7.80 -6.93 -8.52
C ILE A 9 6.90 -5.92 -9.25
N ILE A 10 5.59 -6.15 -9.30
CA ILE A 10 4.63 -5.23 -9.93
C ILE A 10 4.72 -3.85 -9.28
N MET A 11 4.66 -3.78 -7.95
CA MET A 11 4.71 -2.53 -7.20
C MET A 11 6.07 -1.82 -7.37
N GLY A 12 7.17 -2.57 -7.29
CA GLY A 12 8.53 -2.05 -7.45
C GLY A 12 8.79 -1.50 -8.86
N LEU A 13 8.38 -2.22 -9.91
CA LEU A 13 8.50 -1.77 -11.29
C LEU A 13 7.64 -0.53 -11.54
N TYR A 14 6.41 -0.52 -11.04
CA TYR A 14 5.49 0.59 -11.17
C TYR A 14 6.05 1.88 -10.55
N LEU A 15 6.45 1.82 -9.27
CA LEU A 15 7.01 2.97 -8.57
C LEU A 15 8.38 3.38 -9.12
N GLY A 16 9.24 2.41 -9.45
CA GLY A 16 10.55 2.68 -10.03
C GLY A 16 10.45 3.40 -11.37
N TRP A 17 9.53 2.97 -12.24
CA TRP A 17 9.24 3.66 -13.49
C TRP A 17 8.71 5.08 -13.26
N TYR A 18 7.76 5.25 -12.33
CA TYR A 18 7.18 6.55 -12.02
C TYR A 18 8.25 7.53 -11.51
N ILE A 19 9.05 7.10 -10.53
CA ILE A 19 10.10 7.92 -9.91
C ILE A 19 11.16 8.31 -10.94
N LYS A 20 11.57 7.38 -11.81
CA LYS A 20 12.51 7.66 -12.88
C LYS A 20 11.99 8.72 -13.86
N LYS A 21 10.69 8.74 -14.12
CA LYS A 21 10.07 9.64 -15.11
C LYS A 21 9.64 11.00 -14.53
N TYR A 22 9.13 11.02 -13.31
CA TYR A 22 8.46 12.19 -12.72
C TYR A 22 9.00 12.62 -11.36
N GLY A 23 10.01 11.93 -10.83
CA GLY A 23 10.55 12.13 -9.48
C GLY A 23 9.69 11.49 -8.39
N ILE A 24 10.11 11.66 -7.14
CA ILE A 24 9.40 11.16 -5.97
C ILE A 24 8.05 11.88 -5.85
N PRO A 25 6.91 11.16 -5.87
CA PRO A 25 5.61 11.79 -5.69
C PRO A 25 5.39 12.23 -4.24
N GLU A 26 4.44 13.14 -4.01
CA GLU A 26 4.00 13.48 -2.66
C GLU A 26 3.29 12.30 -1.97
N SER A 27 2.56 11.46 -2.74
CA SER A 27 2.03 10.17 -2.30
C SER A 27 1.96 9.16 -3.46
N ILE A 28 2.01 7.87 -3.16
CA ILE A 28 1.82 6.78 -4.13
C ILE A 28 0.49 6.95 -4.83
N SER A 29 -0.57 7.31 -4.12
CA SER A 29 -1.86 7.46 -4.76
C SER A 29 -1.99 8.65 -5.70
N GLN A 30 -1.20 9.71 -5.51
CA GLN A 30 -1.19 10.87 -6.40
C GLN A 30 -0.49 10.60 -7.73
N THR A 31 0.18 9.45 -7.86
CA THR A 31 0.79 9.03 -9.12
C THR A 31 -0.23 8.96 -10.27
N VAL A 32 -1.49 8.63 -9.96
CA VAL A 32 -2.55 8.49 -10.96
C VAL A 32 -2.74 9.74 -11.82
N PHE A 33 -2.55 10.94 -11.25
CA PHE A 33 -2.72 12.21 -11.96
C PHE A 33 -1.63 12.50 -13.01
N LYS A 34 -0.50 11.78 -12.98
CA LYS A 34 0.56 11.88 -14.00
C LYS A 34 0.62 10.66 -14.92
N LEU A 35 -0.26 9.67 -14.74
CA LEU A 35 -0.37 8.54 -15.63
C LEU A 35 -1.14 8.92 -16.89
N PRO A 36 -0.79 8.34 -18.05
CA PRO A 36 -1.56 8.53 -19.27
C PRO A 36 -2.96 7.89 -19.16
N HIS A 37 -3.08 6.81 -18.38
CA HIS A 37 -4.33 6.10 -18.14
C HIS A 37 -4.46 5.73 -16.65
N GLU A 38 -5.51 6.23 -16.01
CA GLU A 38 -5.86 5.93 -14.61
C GLU A 38 -6.12 4.44 -14.34
N VAL A 39 -6.55 3.71 -15.37
CA VAL A 39 -6.73 2.25 -15.33
C VAL A 39 -5.43 1.54 -14.96
N CYS A 40 -4.26 2.06 -15.35
CA CYS A 40 -2.98 1.48 -14.97
C CYS A 40 -2.77 1.49 -13.46
N PHE A 41 -3.13 2.60 -12.78
CA PHE A 41 -3.07 2.67 -11.32
C PHE A 41 -4.01 1.65 -10.68
N THR A 42 -5.26 1.58 -11.18
CA THR A 42 -6.26 0.63 -10.69
C THR A 42 -5.75 -0.80 -10.78
N LEU A 43 -5.24 -1.19 -11.95
CA LEU A 43 -4.73 -2.54 -12.20
C LEU A 43 -3.56 -2.89 -11.28
N VAL A 44 -2.65 -1.95 -11.03
CA VAL A 44 -1.53 -2.16 -10.10
C VAL A 44 -2.05 -2.36 -8.67
N MET A 45 -2.91 -1.48 -8.16
CA MET A 45 -3.46 -1.58 -6.81
C MET A 45 -4.25 -2.89 -6.63
N TYR A 46 -5.09 -3.25 -7.59
CA TYR A 46 -5.90 -4.47 -7.52
C TYR A 46 -5.04 -5.71 -7.61
N SER A 47 -4.04 -5.73 -8.50
CA SER A 47 -3.10 -6.85 -8.60
C SER A 47 -2.36 -7.05 -7.28
N VAL A 48 -1.84 -5.98 -6.69
CA VAL A 48 -1.13 -6.06 -5.39
C VAL A 48 -2.06 -6.55 -4.29
N GLY A 49 -3.31 -6.06 -4.23
CA GLY A 49 -4.28 -6.53 -3.25
C GLY A 49 -4.64 -8.01 -3.40
N PHE A 50 -5.11 -8.42 -4.58
CA PHE A 50 -5.56 -9.79 -4.83
C PHE A 50 -4.43 -10.83 -4.76
N LEU A 51 -3.21 -10.48 -5.16
CA LEU A 51 -2.07 -11.39 -5.05
C LEU A 51 -1.63 -11.64 -3.60
N ASN A 52 -1.96 -10.73 -2.68
CA ASN A 52 -1.56 -10.85 -1.26
C ASN A 52 -2.64 -11.40 -0.34
N ILE A 53 -3.92 -11.36 -0.73
CA ILE A 53 -5.03 -11.73 0.17
C ILE A 53 -4.88 -13.12 0.80
N ALA A 54 -4.45 -14.13 0.03
CA ALA A 54 -4.29 -15.49 0.52
C ALA A 54 -3.25 -15.55 1.66
N GLN A 55 -2.08 -14.95 1.45
CA GLN A 55 -1.01 -14.92 2.46
C GLN A 55 -1.39 -14.08 3.67
N MET A 56 -2.08 -12.96 3.46
CA MET A 56 -2.59 -12.16 4.58
C MET A 56 -3.51 -12.99 5.49
N ILE A 57 -4.38 -13.82 4.90
CA ILE A 57 -5.29 -14.70 5.64
C ILE A 57 -4.52 -15.84 6.31
N ASP A 58 -3.58 -16.47 5.60
CA ASP A 58 -2.81 -17.62 6.10
C ASP A 58 -1.94 -17.25 7.31
N HIS A 59 -1.39 -16.03 7.34
CA HIS A 59 -0.55 -15.54 8.44
C HIS A 59 -1.35 -14.88 9.57
N CYS A 60 -2.67 -14.75 9.41
CA CYS A 60 -3.53 -14.22 10.46
C CYS A 60 -4.07 -15.34 11.36
N SER A 61 -4.12 -15.05 12.66
CA SER A 61 -4.98 -15.80 13.59
C SER A 61 -6.46 -15.68 13.20
N GLU A 62 -7.29 -16.65 13.60
CA GLU A 62 -8.73 -16.65 13.29
C GLU A 62 -9.43 -15.33 13.66
N ASN A 63 -9.06 -14.74 14.80
CA ASN A 63 -9.66 -13.51 15.31
C ASN A 63 -9.22 -12.25 14.55
N THR A 64 -8.21 -12.33 13.69
CA THR A 64 -7.64 -11.18 12.97
C THR A 64 -7.79 -11.26 11.45
N LYS A 65 -8.26 -12.38 10.90
CA LYS A 65 -8.49 -12.54 9.44
C LYS A 65 -9.39 -11.46 8.85
N PHE A 66 -10.35 -10.94 9.62
CA PHE A 66 -11.20 -9.84 9.17
C PHE A 66 -10.40 -8.58 8.80
N LEU A 67 -9.27 -8.31 9.47
CA LEU A 67 -8.41 -7.18 9.16
C LEU A 67 -7.74 -7.30 7.80
N ALA A 68 -7.46 -8.53 7.35
CA ALA A 68 -6.96 -8.78 6.00
C ALA A 68 -7.99 -8.36 4.95
N PHE A 69 -9.26 -8.76 5.14
CA PHE A 69 -10.35 -8.36 4.25
C PHE A 69 -10.59 -6.85 4.23
N LEU A 70 -10.57 -6.18 5.41
CA LEU A 70 -10.72 -4.73 5.49
C LEU A 70 -9.56 -3.99 4.80
N SER A 71 -8.34 -4.51 4.92
CA SER A 71 -7.16 -3.95 4.25
C SER A 71 -7.32 -4.04 2.72
N ILE A 72 -7.74 -5.20 2.20
CA ILE A 72 -8.01 -5.37 0.77
C ILE A 72 -9.14 -4.45 0.31
N ALA A 73 -10.23 -4.33 1.06
CA ALA A 73 -11.31 -3.39 0.74
C ALA A 73 -10.78 -1.95 0.62
N GLY A 74 -9.90 -1.52 1.53
CA GLY A 74 -9.22 -0.23 1.45
C GLY A 74 -8.43 -0.05 0.15
N VAL A 75 -7.62 -1.04 -0.25
CA VAL A 75 -6.87 -1.01 -1.52
C VAL A 75 -7.82 -0.94 -2.73
N LEU A 76 -8.94 -1.66 -2.69
CA LEU A 76 -9.93 -1.64 -3.76
C LEU A 76 -10.58 -0.26 -3.88
N PHE A 77 -10.93 0.40 -2.76
CA PHE A 77 -11.44 1.78 -2.80
C PHE A 77 -10.40 2.76 -3.36
N VAL A 78 -9.14 2.64 -2.93
CA VAL A 78 -8.02 3.44 -3.45
C VAL A 78 -7.87 3.24 -4.96
N GLY A 79 -7.85 1.99 -5.42
CA GLY A 79 -7.71 1.67 -6.84
C GLY A 79 -8.90 2.11 -7.69
N ALA A 80 -10.13 2.03 -7.16
CA ALA A 80 -11.36 2.41 -7.87
C ALA A 80 -11.55 3.93 -7.97
N ALA A 81 -11.09 4.69 -6.97
CA ALA A 81 -11.38 6.12 -6.87
C ALA A 81 -11.07 6.93 -8.13
N PRO A 82 -9.96 6.68 -8.86
CA PRO A 82 -9.66 7.40 -10.10
C PRO A 82 -10.62 7.10 -11.26
N LEU A 83 -11.28 5.93 -11.28
CA LEU A 83 -12.21 5.56 -12.35
C LEU A 83 -13.58 6.26 -12.25
N GLY A 84 -13.84 6.96 -11.14
CA GLY A 84 -15.05 7.75 -10.95
C GLY A 84 -15.00 9.03 -11.79
N LYS A 85 -16.14 9.39 -12.41
CA LYS A 85 -16.29 10.64 -13.19
C LYS A 85 -15.87 11.89 -12.40
N ASP A 86 -16.11 11.87 -11.10
CA ASP A 86 -15.56 12.83 -10.14
C ASP A 86 -14.68 12.03 -9.18
N CYS A 87 -13.36 12.09 -9.37
CA CYS A 87 -12.39 11.42 -8.50
C CYS A 87 -12.67 11.84 -7.06
N ASN A 88 -13.35 10.97 -6.31
CA ASN A 88 -13.89 11.34 -5.01
C ASN A 88 -12.76 11.25 -3.98
N GLU A 89 -12.05 12.36 -3.83
CA GLU A 89 -10.92 12.50 -2.91
C GLU A 89 -11.25 11.99 -1.51
N LYS A 90 -12.50 12.12 -1.06
CA LYS A 90 -12.94 11.60 0.24
C LYS A 90 -12.94 10.07 0.28
N VAL A 91 -13.45 9.41 -0.76
CA VAL A 91 -13.43 7.94 -0.87
C VAL A 91 -12.00 7.44 -0.97
N HIS A 92 -11.17 8.16 -1.73
CA HIS A 92 -9.75 7.86 -1.87
C HIS A 92 -9.01 7.92 -0.52
N ILE A 93 -9.13 9.04 0.19
CA ILE A 93 -8.52 9.24 1.51
C ILE A 93 -9.06 8.22 2.51
N ALA A 94 -10.37 7.99 2.52
CA ALA A 94 -10.98 7.00 3.40
C ALA A 94 -10.40 5.60 3.12
N GLY A 95 -10.33 5.18 1.85
CA GLY A 95 -9.74 3.91 1.46
C GLY A 95 -8.26 3.77 1.86
N ALA A 96 -7.47 4.83 1.67
CA ALA A 96 -6.06 4.84 2.04
C ALA A 96 -5.85 4.73 3.56
N LEU A 97 -6.64 5.47 4.34
CA LEU A 97 -6.63 5.37 5.81
C LEU A 97 -7.09 3.99 6.26
N PHE A 98 -8.13 3.45 5.65
CA PHE A 98 -8.66 2.13 5.99
C PHE A 98 -7.63 1.04 5.73
N PHE A 99 -7.00 1.06 4.56
CA PHE A 99 -5.90 0.16 4.21
C PHE A 99 -4.73 0.30 5.19
N GLY A 100 -4.24 1.53 5.39
CA GLY A 100 -3.11 1.79 6.26
C GLY A 100 -3.37 1.30 7.67
N ILE A 101 -4.46 1.75 8.31
CA ILE A 101 -4.77 1.40 9.69
C ILE A 101 -5.02 -0.11 9.84
N CYS A 102 -5.86 -0.71 9.00
CA CYS A 102 -6.19 -2.13 9.14
C CYS A 102 -4.98 -3.03 8.90
N SER A 103 -4.15 -2.72 7.90
CA SER A 103 -2.95 -3.51 7.61
C SER A 103 -1.94 -3.42 8.75
N GLN A 104 -1.73 -2.24 9.31
CA GLN A 104 -0.78 -2.07 10.40
C GLN A 104 -1.27 -2.69 11.71
N ILE A 105 -2.58 -2.60 12.02
CA ILE A 105 -3.17 -3.31 13.17
C ILE A 105 -3.06 -4.82 12.99
N MET A 106 -3.32 -5.32 11.77
CA MET A 106 -3.17 -6.74 11.45
C MET A 106 -1.75 -7.23 11.73
N ILE A 107 -0.74 -6.48 11.26
CA ILE A 107 0.67 -6.81 11.50
C ILE A 107 1.01 -6.70 12.99
N ALA A 108 0.52 -5.67 13.69
CA ALA A 108 0.74 -5.50 15.12
C ALA A 108 0.27 -6.71 15.96
N LEU A 109 -0.86 -7.32 15.57
CA LEU A 109 -1.46 -8.43 16.30
C LEU A 109 -0.88 -9.80 15.94
N ASN A 110 -0.31 -9.96 14.74
CA ASN A 110 0.17 -11.27 14.26
C ASN A 110 1.71 -11.37 14.17
N ALA A 111 2.39 -10.26 13.87
CA ALA A 111 3.85 -10.20 13.71
C ALA A 111 4.41 -8.83 14.16
N PRO A 112 4.28 -8.47 15.46
CA PRO A 112 4.56 -7.10 15.94
C PRO A 112 5.99 -6.63 15.68
N LEU A 113 6.97 -7.54 15.62
CA LEU A 113 8.36 -7.19 15.34
C LEU A 113 8.56 -6.59 13.93
N LEU A 114 7.65 -6.86 12.99
CA LEU A 114 7.72 -6.26 11.65
C LEU A 114 7.46 -4.75 11.67
N LEU A 115 6.77 -4.23 12.69
CA LEU A 115 6.59 -2.79 12.84
C LEU A 115 7.90 -2.04 13.14
N LEU A 116 8.99 -2.74 13.48
CA LEU A 116 10.32 -2.14 13.51
C LEU A 116 10.76 -1.65 12.11
N GLY A 117 10.12 -2.12 11.04
CA GLY A 117 10.25 -1.60 9.68
C GLY A 117 9.90 -0.12 9.53
N TRP A 118 9.13 0.44 10.48
CA TRP A 118 8.86 1.89 10.54
C TRP A 118 10.08 2.71 10.98
N VAL A 119 11.05 2.14 11.69
CA VAL A 119 12.20 2.88 12.23
C VAL A 119 13.01 3.57 11.12
N PRO A 120 13.40 2.89 10.01
CA PRO A 120 14.00 3.55 8.85
C PRO A 120 13.16 4.69 8.27
N CYS A 121 11.84 4.51 8.19
CA CYS A 121 10.92 5.53 7.66
C CYS A 121 10.92 6.79 8.55
N VAL A 122 10.75 6.63 9.86
CA VAL A 122 10.77 7.75 10.82
C VAL A 122 12.12 8.47 10.79
N PHE A 123 13.22 7.73 10.81
CA PHE A 123 14.56 8.31 10.71
C PHE A 123 14.73 9.16 9.44
N TRP A 124 14.28 8.63 8.29
CA TRP A 124 14.33 9.34 7.03
C TRP A 124 13.45 10.59 7.01
N LEU A 125 12.23 10.52 7.56
CA LEU A 125 11.31 11.66 7.65
C LEU A 125 11.91 12.80 8.49
N VAL A 126 12.55 12.48 9.61
CA VAL A 126 13.25 13.47 10.43
C VAL A 126 14.39 14.12 9.64
N LYS A 127 15.23 13.31 8.97
CA LYS A 127 16.36 13.81 8.18
C LYS A 127 15.93 14.67 6.99
N SER A 128 14.80 14.34 6.36
CA SER A 128 14.26 15.04 5.19
C SER A 128 13.34 16.21 5.54
N ALA A 129 13.22 16.56 6.82
CA ALA A 129 12.29 17.58 7.32
C ALA A 129 10.84 17.36 6.84
N GLY A 130 10.41 16.09 6.75
CA GLY A 130 9.06 15.71 6.34
C GLY A 130 8.77 15.84 4.84
N ARG A 131 9.79 15.98 3.99
CA ARG A 131 9.59 16.06 2.55
C ARG A 131 8.97 14.77 2.00
N HIS A 132 7.88 14.90 1.23
CA HIS A 132 7.11 13.78 0.68
C HIS A 132 6.62 12.81 1.78
N TYR A 133 6.21 13.32 2.95
CA TYR A 133 5.93 12.46 4.09
C TYR A 133 4.87 11.38 3.80
N LYS A 134 3.79 11.72 3.07
CA LYS A 134 2.72 10.76 2.76
C LYS A 134 3.26 9.58 1.95
N PHE A 135 4.10 9.84 0.95
CA PHE A 135 4.77 8.80 0.17
C PHE A 135 5.56 7.84 1.06
N TRP A 136 6.38 8.35 1.99
CA TRP A 136 7.17 7.48 2.87
C TRP A 136 6.32 6.69 3.87
N LEU A 137 5.23 7.28 4.38
CA LEU A 137 4.28 6.56 5.23
C LEU A 137 3.57 5.43 4.47
N GLU A 138 3.10 5.71 3.24
CA GLU A 138 2.47 4.71 2.38
C GLU A 138 3.46 3.60 1.99
N MET A 139 4.71 3.95 1.69
CA MET A 139 5.78 2.99 1.43
C MET A 139 6.04 2.08 2.61
N ALA A 140 6.09 2.61 3.84
CA ALA A 140 6.27 1.81 5.05
C ALA A 140 5.12 0.81 5.23
N CYS A 141 3.86 1.27 5.11
CA CYS A 141 2.68 0.40 5.18
C CYS A 141 2.75 -0.75 4.16
N ILE A 142 3.11 -0.44 2.92
CA ILE A 142 3.16 -1.44 1.84
C ILE A 142 4.34 -2.40 2.02
N ILE A 143 5.52 -1.90 2.41
CA ILE A 143 6.70 -2.75 2.65
C ILE A 143 6.42 -3.71 3.79
N ASP A 144 5.91 -3.22 4.92
CA ASP A 144 5.59 -4.06 6.08
C ASP A 144 4.56 -5.13 5.71
N LEU A 145 3.54 -4.77 4.93
CA LEU A 145 2.56 -5.73 4.43
C LEU A 145 3.18 -6.78 3.50
N LEU A 146 4.02 -6.37 2.54
CA LEU A 146 4.66 -7.30 1.62
C LEU A 146 5.62 -8.24 2.36
N VAL A 147 6.37 -7.73 3.35
CA VAL A 147 7.23 -8.55 4.20
C VAL A 147 6.40 -9.51 5.05
N PHE A 148 5.31 -9.04 5.66
CA PHE A 148 4.37 -9.89 6.40
C PHE A 148 3.84 -11.04 5.55
N CYS A 149 3.55 -10.82 4.26
CA CYS A 149 3.10 -11.87 3.34
C CYS A 149 4.22 -12.79 2.82
N LEU A 150 5.50 -12.47 3.04
CA LEU A 150 6.65 -13.26 2.59
C LEU A 150 7.23 -14.18 3.66
N LEU A 151 7.00 -13.87 4.94
CA LEU A 151 7.50 -14.61 6.11
C LEU A 151 6.54 -15.70 6.53
#